data_AF-A0A7S2NHL1-F1
#
_entry.id   AF-A0A7S2NHL1-F1
#
_cell.length_a   1.000
_cell.length_b   1.000
_cell.length_c   1.000
_cell.angle_alpha   90.00
_cell.angle_beta   90.00
_cell.angle_gamma   90.00
#
_symmetry.space_group_name_H-M   'P 1'
#
loop_
_entity.id
_entity.type
_entity.pdbx_description
1 polymer ?
#
loop_
_entity_poly.entity_id
_entity_poly.type
_entity_poly.pdbx_seq_one_letter_code
_entity_poly.pdbx_strand_id
1 'polypeptide(L)'
;MPRTVPSDLALADGSSHGAWTLTTLDNGVISKEHWTTVDAADDLSWAVFHYSGAAAVVGQSYLGALLCSADGKWPKAAVGGAEYDRIRAAFRKCGIELWELYGHSPPEAAHSFMWTEQHAAWEQNNPPPLGPIGDQTVQAWRASEKAK
;
A
#
# COMPACT_ATOMS: atom_id res chain seq x y z
N MET A 1 -2.53 -3.13 -16.08
CA MET A 1 -2.81 -1.95 -16.91
C MET A 1 -2.86 -0.74 -15.97
N PRO A 2 -2.08 0.33 -16.20
CA PRO A 2 -2.19 1.56 -15.42
C PRO A 2 -3.63 2.08 -15.47
N ARG A 3 -4.16 2.56 -14.34
CA ARG A 3 -5.51 3.10 -14.27
C ARG A 3 -5.58 4.40 -15.07
N THR A 4 -6.63 4.57 -15.88
CA THR A 4 -6.92 5.82 -16.59
C THR A 4 -7.29 6.91 -15.58
N VAL A 5 -6.60 8.04 -15.64
CA VAL A 5 -6.86 9.22 -14.79
C VAL A 5 -7.79 10.18 -15.53
N PRO A 6 -8.78 10.81 -14.84
CA PRO A 6 -9.62 11.86 -15.42
C PRO A 6 -8.80 12.98 -16.10
N SER A 7 -9.28 13.49 -17.23
CA SER A 7 -8.54 14.42 -18.09
C SER A 7 -8.29 15.79 -17.48
N ASP A 8 -9.13 16.22 -16.54
CA ASP A 8 -8.98 17.46 -15.76
C ASP A 8 -7.85 17.37 -14.74
N LEU A 9 -7.43 16.16 -14.40
CA LEU A 9 -6.28 15.92 -13.54
C LEU A 9 -5.02 15.59 -14.33
N ALA A 10 -5.04 15.41 -15.65
CA ALA A 10 -3.85 15.09 -16.44
C ALA A 10 -3.07 16.36 -16.82
N LEU A 11 -1.78 16.42 -16.48
CA LEU A 11 -0.83 17.41 -16.98
C LEU A 11 -0.44 17.07 -18.43
N ALA A 12 -0.05 18.10 -19.20
CA ALA A 12 0.21 17.99 -20.64
C ALA A 12 1.38 17.07 -21.03
N ASP A 13 2.18 16.62 -20.06
CA ASP A 13 3.25 15.63 -20.23
C ASP A 13 2.79 14.17 -20.04
N GLY A 14 1.48 13.95 -19.82
CA GLY A 14 0.90 12.65 -19.54
C GLY A 14 0.98 12.23 -18.07
N SER A 15 1.50 13.08 -17.18
CA SER A 15 1.35 12.90 -15.74
C SER A 15 -0.01 13.39 -15.25
N SER A 16 -0.34 13.20 -13.98
CA SER A 16 -1.56 13.75 -13.39
C SER A 16 -1.26 14.54 -12.13
N HIS A 17 -2.12 15.48 -11.76
CA HIS A 17 -2.12 16.15 -10.47
C HIS A 17 -2.05 15.10 -9.36
N GLY A 18 -1.10 15.29 -8.45
CA GLY A 18 -0.81 14.32 -7.41
C GLY A 18 -0.07 13.07 -7.87
N ALA A 19 0.45 12.99 -9.11
CA ALA A 19 1.38 11.95 -9.54
C ALA A 19 2.80 12.50 -9.69
N TRP A 20 3.80 11.70 -9.31
CA TRP A 20 5.21 12.06 -9.43
C TRP A 20 6.07 10.81 -9.60
N THR A 21 7.30 10.98 -10.08
CA THR A 21 8.29 9.90 -10.16
C THR A 21 9.38 10.12 -9.13
N LEU A 22 9.59 9.14 -8.26
CA LEU A 22 10.76 9.06 -7.39
C LEU A 22 11.82 8.22 -8.09
N THR A 23 13.01 8.79 -8.28
CA THR A 23 14.17 8.07 -8.81
C THR A 23 15.24 8.01 -7.73
N THR A 24 15.66 6.80 -7.37
CA THR A 24 16.74 6.57 -6.42
C THR A 24 17.84 5.74 -7.08
N LEU A 25 19.09 6.01 -6.70
CA LEU A 25 20.22 5.17 -7.04
C LEU A 25 20.63 4.43 -5.76
N ASP A 26 20.42 3.13 -5.74
CA ASP A 26 20.82 2.27 -4.63
C ASP A 26 21.71 1.13 -5.14
N ASN A 27 22.87 0.93 -4.52
CA ASN A 27 23.84 -0.11 -4.87
C ASN A 27 24.17 -0.20 -6.39
N GLY A 28 24.17 0.93 -7.10
CA GLY A 28 24.44 0.98 -8.54
C GLY A 28 23.24 0.63 -9.44
N VAL A 29 22.07 0.37 -8.86
CA VAL A 29 20.81 0.13 -9.57
C VAL A 29 19.91 1.35 -9.43
N ILE A 30 19.43 1.86 -10.57
CA ILE A 30 18.43 2.92 -10.58
C ILE A 30 17.05 2.29 -10.36
N SER A 31 16.41 2.65 -9.24
CA SER A 31 15.00 2.41 -9.00
C SER A 31 14.20 3.60 -9.52
N LYS A 32 13.17 3.34 -10.34
CA LYS A 32 12.21 4.35 -10.79
C LYS A 32 10.82 3.94 -10.35
N GLU A 33 10.23 4.78 -9.51
CA GLU A 33 8.95 4.53 -8.87
C GLU A 33 7.97 5.62 -9.28
N HIS A 34 6.80 5.21 -9.72
CA HIS A 34 5.69 6.08 -10.10
C HIS A 34 4.74 6.10 -8.92
N TRP A 35 4.60 7.29 -8.33
CA TRP A 35 3.81 7.54 -7.15
C TRP A 35 2.56 8.33 -7.50
N THR A 36 1.49 8.15 -6.73
CA THR A 36 0.24 8.91 -6.87
C THR A 36 -0.42 9.11 -5.51
N THR A 37 -0.89 10.33 -5.24
CA THR A 37 -1.81 10.64 -4.14
C THR A 37 -3.18 10.07 -4.48
N VAL A 38 -3.64 9.13 -3.66
CA VAL A 38 -4.91 8.42 -3.88
C VAL A 38 -6.06 9.12 -3.17
N ASP A 39 -5.81 9.57 -1.94
CA ASP A 39 -6.71 10.37 -1.12
C ASP A 39 -5.93 11.03 0.03
N ALA A 40 -6.49 12.07 0.62
CA ALA A 40 -5.97 12.71 1.83
C ALA A 40 -7.11 13.37 2.62
N ALA A 41 -6.98 13.42 3.94
CA ALA A 41 -7.88 14.20 4.78
C ALA A 41 -7.80 15.68 4.40
N ASP A 42 -8.93 16.39 4.53
CA ASP A 42 -9.01 17.81 4.18
C ASP A 42 -8.13 18.68 5.11
N ASP A 43 -7.89 18.21 6.33
CA ASP A 43 -6.99 18.81 7.31
C ASP A 43 -5.54 18.28 7.22
N LEU A 44 -5.25 17.42 6.24
CA LEU A 44 -3.98 16.74 6.02
C LEU A 44 -3.49 15.90 7.21
N SER A 45 -4.38 15.51 8.12
CA SER A 45 -4.05 14.61 9.23
C SER A 45 -3.60 13.23 8.74
N TRP A 46 -4.02 12.82 7.55
CA TRP A 46 -3.53 11.64 6.85
C TRP A 46 -3.56 11.76 5.33
N ALA A 47 -2.73 10.96 4.65
CA ALA A 47 -2.75 10.79 3.20
C ALA A 47 -2.47 9.32 2.82
N VAL A 48 -3.08 8.86 1.73
CA VAL A 48 -2.78 7.57 1.12
C VAL A 48 -2.05 7.78 -0.20
N PHE A 49 -0.87 7.19 -0.31
CA PHE A 49 -0.08 7.18 -1.53
C PHE A 49 -0.01 5.79 -2.10
N HIS A 50 -0.03 5.67 -3.42
CA HIS A 50 0.22 4.44 -4.14
C HIS A 50 1.50 4.58 -4.93
N TYR A 51 2.31 3.53 -4.98
CA TYR A 51 3.49 3.49 -5.81
C TYR A 51 3.57 2.20 -6.60
N SER A 52 4.15 2.32 -7.79
CA SER A 52 4.53 1.19 -8.63
C SER A 52 5.88 1.46 -9.26
N GLY A 53 6.78 0.50 -9.22
CA GLY A 53 8.09 0.66 -9.83
C GLY A 53 8.64 -0.66 -10.32
N ALA A 54 9.75 -0.54 -11.04
CA ALA A 54 10.48 -1.70 -11.52
C ALA A 54 11.98 -1.44 -11.37
N ALA A 55 12.66 -2.39 -10.75
CA ALA A 55 14.11 -2.50 -10.84
C ALA A 55 14.42 -3.33 -12.09
N ALA A 56 14.34 -2.67 -13.26
CA ALA A 56 14.38 -3.32 -14.56
C ALA A 56 15.61 -4.22 -14.77
N VAL A 57 16.75 -3.86 -14.16
CA VAL A 57 18.01 -4.61 -14.24
C VAL A 57 17.90 -6.00 -13.59
N VAL A 58 17.02 -6.18 -12.60
CA VAL A 58 16.85 -7.44 -11.86
C VAL A 58 15.47 -8.07 -12.08
N GLY A 59 14.68 -7.56 -13.04
CA GLY A 59 13.38 -8.11 -13.41
C GLY A 59 12.32 -8.04 -12.30
N GLN A 60 12.52 -7.20 -11.29
CA GLN A 60 11.59 -7.05 -10.17
C GLN A 60 10.63 -5.89 -10.43
N SER A 61 9.34 -6.12 -10.21
CA SER A 61 8.32 -5.07 -10.11
C SER A 61 7.74 -5.05 -8.71
N TYR A 62 7.57 -3.87 -8.15
CA TYR A 62 6.95 -3.68 -6.84
C TYR A 62 5.76 -2.75 -6.97
N LEU A 63 4.73 -3.06 -6.21
CA LEU A 63 3.53 -2.27 -6.05
C LEU A 63 3.24 -2.18 -4.56
N GLY A 64 2.88 -1.00 -4.09
CA GLY A 64 2.56 -0.78 -2.69
C GLY A 64 1.76 0.48 -2.50
N ALA A 65 1.26 0.64 -1.27
CA ALA A 65 0.63 1.87 -0.84
C ALA A 65 1.04 2.18 0.60
N LEU A 66 1.03 3.47 0.93
CA LEU A 66 1.37 3.98 2.25
C LEU A 66 0.19 4.75 2.81
N LEU A 67 -0.12 4.52 4.08
CA LEU A 67 -0.88 5.47 4.89
C LEU A 67 0.14 6.32 5.63
N CYS A 68 0.10 7.62 5.39
CA CYS A 68 0.97 8.58 6.03
C CYS A 68 0.16 9.44 6.99
N SER A 69 0.75 9.73 8.14
CA SER A 69 0.30 10.73 9.12
C SER A 69 1.53 11.46 9.65
N ALA A 70 1.34 12.64 10.24
CA ALA A 70 2.45 13.47 10.69
C ALA A 70 3.34 12.81 11.74
N ASP A 71 2.78 11.94 12.59
CA ASP A 71 3.50 11.22 13.65
C ASP A 71 3.75 9.74 13.32
N GLY A 72 3.41 9.31 12.11
CA GLY A 72 3.54 7.91 11.66
C GLY A 72 2.56 6.94 12.32
N LYS A 73 1.62 7.42 13.14
CA LYS A 73 0.63 6.57 13.81
C LYS A 73 -0.65 6.49 13.00
N TRP A 74 -1.43 5.45 13.25
CA TRP A 74 -2.79 5.38 12.71
C TRP A 74 -3.61 6.61 13.13
N PRO A 75 -4.31 7.29 12.20
CA PRO A 75 -5.07 8.49 12.52
C PRO A 75 -6.17 8.18 13.54
N LYS A 76 -6.20 8.88 14.67
CA LYS A 76 -7.16 8.62 15.77
C LYS A 76 -8.63 8.74 15.31
N ALA A 77 -8.91 9.69 14.43
CA ALA A 77 -10.25 9.89 13.87
C ALA A 77 -10.69 8.73 12.96
N ALA A 78 -9.73 7.92 12.48
CA ALA A 78 -9.96 6.82 11.55
C ALA A 78 -9.83 5.44 12.21
N VAL A 79 -9.98 5.31 13.54
CA VAL A 79 -10.05 3.99 14.20
C VAL A 79 -11.37 3.26 13.85
N GLY A 80 -12.38 3.99 13.39
CA GLY A 80 -13.63 3.48 12.84
C GLY A 80 -14.42 4.60 12.17
N GLY A 81 -15.63 4.32 11.72
CA GLY A 81 -16.52 5.33 11.11
C GLY A 81 -16.07 5.82 9.72
N ALA A 82 -16.55 7.00 9.33
CA ALA A 82 -16.43 7.49 7.96
C ALA A 82 -14.97 7.67 7.49
N GLU A 83 -14.08 8.16 8.36
CA GLU A 83 -12.66 8.33 8.04
C GLU A 83 -11.96 6.98 7.83
N TYR A 84 -12.29 5.97 8.65
CA TYR A 84 -11.80 4.60 8.43
C TYR A 84 -12.26 4.04 7.08
N ASP A 85 -13.54 4.21 6.74
CA ASP A 85 -14.09 3.75 5.47
C ASP A 85 -13.47 4.49 4.27
N ARG A 86 -13.14 5.77 4.42
CA ARG A 86 -12.44 6.57 3.41
C ARG A 86 -11.03 6.05 3.17
N ILE A 87 -10.25 5.82 4.23
CA ILE A 87 -8.92 5.20 4.14
C ILE A 87 -9.02 3.81 3.49
N ARG A 88 -9.97 2.97 3.92
CA ARG A 88 -10.20 1.64 3.33
C ARG A 88 -10.53 1.72 1.83
N ALA A 89 -11.37 2.67 1.43
CA ALA A 89 -11.71 2.89 0.03
C ALA A 89 -10.49 3.36 -0.78
N ALA A 90 -9.62 4.19 -0.22
CA ALA A 90 -8.38 4.61 -0.85
C ALA A 90 -7.46 3.41 -1.11
N PHE A 91 -7.21 2.55 -0.12
CA PHE A 91 -6.40 1.33 -0.30
C PHE A 91 -6.99 0.37 -1.35
N ARG A 92 -8.31 0.21 -1.38
CA ARG A 92 -8.97 -0.59 -2.42
C ARG A 92 -8.77 -0.04 -3.83
N LYS A 93 -8.66 1.28 -4.01
CA LYS A 93 -8.30 1.87 -5.32
C LYS A 93 -6.90 1.44 -5.79
N CYS A 94 -6.01 1.12 -4.84
CA CYS A 94 -4.68 0.57 -5.08
C CYS A 94 -4.68 -0.94 -5.33
N GLY A 95 -5.80 -1.64 -5.15
CA GLY A 95 -5.87 -3.10 -5.15
C GLY A 95 -5.27 -3.74 -3.89
N ILE A 96 -5.15 -2.98 -2.80
CA ILE A 96 -4.59 -3.42 -1.52
C ILE A 96 -5.70 -3.41 -0.49
N GLU A 97 -5.79 -4.46 0.33
CA GLU A 97 -6.70 -4.51 1.47
C GLU A 97 -6.01 -4.04 2.76
N LEU A 98 -6.77 -3.50 3.71
CA LEU A 98 -6.19 -2.95 4.95
C LEU A 98 -5.42 -3.99 5.78
N TRP A 99 -5.78 -5.27 5.68
CA TRP A 99 -5.05 -6.33 6.36
C TRP A 99 -3.69 -6.63 5.74
N GLU A 100 -3.35 -6.05 4.58
CA GLU A 100 -2.01 -6.15 3.98
C GLU A 100 -1.07 -5.06 4.54
N LEU A 101 -1.56 -4.20 5.44
CA LEU A 101 -0.78 -3.12 6.03
C LEU A 101 0.06 -3.58 7.21
N TYR A 102 1.35 -3.27 7.12
CA TYR A 102 2.31 -3.37 8.20
C TYR A 102 2.58 -1.98 8.76
N GLY A 103 2.46 -1.83 10.06
CA GLY A 103 3.01 -0.72 10.81
C GLY A 103 4.48 -0.91 11.04
N HIS A 104 5.20 0.19 11.05
CA HIS A 104 6.60 0.21 11.43
C HIS A 104 6.74 1.03 12.69
N SER A 105 7.34 0.45 13.71
CA SER A 105 7.64 1.18 14.93
C SER A 105 8.73 2.22 14.70
N PRO A 106 8.87 3.19 15.63
CA PRO A 106 9.96 4.16 15.58
C PRO A 106 11.33 3.49 15.40
N PRO A 107 12.31 4.18 14.79
CA PRO A 107 13.60 3.61 14.40
C PRO A 107 14.33 2.88 15.54
N GLU A 108 14.19 3.36 16.78
CA GLU A 108 14.77 2.75 17.97
C GLU A 108 14.24 1.33 18.30
N ALA A 109 13.06 0.96 17.81
CA ALA A 109 12.41 -0.32 18.16
C ALA A 109 12.32 -1.30 16.98
N ALA A 110 12.50 -0.83 15.74
CA ALA A 110 12.67 -1.59 14.48
C ALA A 110 11.79 -2.84 14.28
N HIS A 111 10.58 -2.88 14.86
CA HIS A 111 9.63 -3.97 14.68
C HIS A 111 8.50 -3.54 13.76
N SER A 112 8.17 -4.41 12.82
CA SER A 112 6.93 -4.29 12.05
C SER A 112 5.79 -4.98 12.82
N PHE A 113 4.59 -4.41 12.80
CA PHE A 113 3.41 -4.99 13.43
C PHE A 113 2.19 -4.83 12.52
N MET A 114 1.24 -5.76 12.56
CA MET A 114 -0.01 -5.61 11.80
C MET A 114 -0.94 -4.62 12.49
N TRP A 115 -1.56 -3.71 11.73
CA TRP A 115 -2.29 -2.57 12.30
C TRP A 115 -3.67 -2.88 12.90
N THR A 116 -4.19 -4.11 12.84
CA THR A 116 -5.53 -4.40 13.37
C THR A 116 -5.60 -5.64 14.26
N GLU A 117 -6.28 -5.51 15.41
CA GLU A 117 -6.61 -6.63 16.31
C GLU A 117 -7.47 -7.69 15.61
N GLN A 118 -8.37 -7.26 14.72
CA GLN A 118 -9.22 -8.15 13.92
C GLN A 118 -8.38 -9.00 12.93
N HIS A 119 -7.31 -8.44 12.37
CA HIS A 119 -6.40 -9.20 11.52
C HIS A 119 -5.41 -10.05 12.31
N ALA A 120 -4.89 -9.56 13.43
CA ALA A 120 -4.10 -10.39 14.34
C ALA A 120 -4.89 -11.63 14.80
N ALA A 121 -6.20 -11.45 15.08
CA ALA A 121 -7.11 -12.55 15.36
C ALA A 121 -7.37 -13.43 14.12
N TRP A 122 -7.48 -12.85 12.92
CA TRP A 122 -7.63 -13.63 11.68
C TRP A 122 -6.36 -14.47 11.38
N GLU A 123 -5.15 -13.92 11.50
CA GLU A 123 -3.88 -14.63 11.29
C GLU A 123 -3.68 -15.74 12.32
N GLN A 124 -4.05 -15.52 13.58
CA GLN A 124 -4.06 -16.58 14.60
C GLN A 124 -4.96 -17.76 14.20
N ASN A 125 -6.09 -17.46 13.55
CA ASN A 125 -7.06 -18.46 13.11
C ASN A 125 -6.79 -19.00 11.69
N ASN A 126 -5.93 -18.35 10.92
CA ASN A 126 -5.59 -18.70 9.53
C ASN A 126 -4.07 -18.57 9.31
N PRO A 127 -3.25 -19.35 10.06
CA PRO A 127 -1.81 -19.27 9.92
C PRO A 127 -1.43 -19.63 8.48
N PRO A 128 -0.48 -18.91 7.85
CA PRO A 128 0.01 -19.29 6.54
C PRO A 128 0.51 -20.74 6.61
N PRO A 129 0.29 -21.56 5.56
CA PRO A 129 0.78 -22.92 5.54
C PRO A 129 2.28 -22.93 5.82
N LEU A 130 2.71 -23.63 6.88
CA LEU A 130 4.13 -23.81 7.20
C LEU A 130 4.83 -24.73 6.19
N GLY A 131 4.06 -25.39 5.32
CA GLY A 131 4.56 -26.16 4.18
C GLY A 131 4.57 -25.33 2.88
N PRO A 132 5.36 -25.73 1.88
CA PRO A 132 5.36 -25.09 0.56
C PRO A 132 3.95 -25.07 -0.02
N ILE A 133 3.47 -23.89 -0.44
CA ILE A 133 2.15 -23.71 -1.07
C ILE A 133 2.09 -24.22 -2.52
N GLY A 134 3.02 -25.10 -2.92
CA GLY A 134 3.24 -25.50 -4.31
C GLY A 134 3.81 -24.36 -5.15
N ASP A 135 3.51 -24.35 -6.44
CA ASP A 135 3.97 -23.33 -7.40
C ASP A 135 3.10 -22.05 -7.42
N GLN A 136 2.12 -21.94 -6.52
CA GLN A 136 1.23 -20.78 -6.49
C GLN A 136 1.88 -19.61 -5.73
N THR A 137 1.65 -18.38 -6.20
CA THR A 137 2.08 -17.20 -5.46
C THR A 137 1.23 -17.03 -4.20
N VAL A 138 1.78 -16.35 -3.18
CA VAL A 138 1.04 -16.00 -1.96
C VAL A 138 -0.23 -15.20 -2.31
N GLN A 139 -0.19 -14.35 -3.34
CA GLN A 139 -1.38 -13.62 -3.82
C GLN A 139 -2.45 -14.56 -4.41
N ALA A 140 -2.05 -15.59 -5.18
CA ALA A 140 -2.98 -16.55 -5.76
C ALA A 140 -3.65 -17.43 -4.70
N TRP A 141 -2.88 -17.90 -3.72
CA TRP A 141 -3.41 -18.62 -2.55
C TRP A 141 -4.43 -17.77 -1.79
N ARG A 142 -4.08 -16.51 -1.48
CA ARG A 142 -4.97 -15.54 -0.81
C ARG A 142 -6.26 -15.30 -1.59
N ALA A 143 -6.18 -15.21 -2.92
CA ALA A 143 -7.37 -15.05 -3.77
C ALA A 143 -8.29 -16.28 -3.72
N SER A 144 -7.72 -17.48 -3.62
CA SER A 144 -8.51 -18.73 -3.51
C SER A 144 -9.20 -18.88 -2.15
N GLU A 145 -8.55 -18.47 -1.05
CA GLU A 145 -9.16 -18.51 0.28
C GLU A 145 -10.29 -17.49 0.41
N LYS A 146 -10.17 -16.32 -0.25
CA LYS A 146 -11.25 -15.32 -0.34
C LYS A 146 -12.50 -15.81 -1.06
N ALA A 147 -12.40 -16.86 -1.88
CA ALA A 147 -13.50 -17.38 -2.70
C ALA A 147 -14.26 -18.56 -2.05
N LYS A 148 -13.80 -19.04 -0.89
CA LYS A 148 -14.46 -20.09 -0.09
C LYS A 148 -15.34 -19.44 0.98
#